data_AF-A0A957YBM0-F1
#
_entry.id   AF-A0A957YBM0-F1
#
_cell.length_a   1.000
_cell.length_b   1.000
_cell.length_c   1.000
_cell.angle_alpha   90.00
_cell.angle_beta   90.00
_cell.angle_gamma   90.00
#
_symmetry.space_group_name_H-M   'P 1'
#
loop_
_entity.id
_entity.type
_entity.pdbx_description
1 polymer ?
#
loop_
_entity_poly.entity_id
_entity_poly.type
_entity_poly.pdbx_seq_one_letter_code
_entity_poly.pdbx_strand_id
1 'polypeptide(L)'
;QLTSITGPFIILQQLPFFKGNRYPSRYSVMLMLSLSVIAGFALVWLGHKLEQHYSTKSITPMVLLLIGGLFLFEHLSLPLPQSDMRVPPLYQTIAAQPDTFTVLDIPFAWRNGFRITGALTTQFMFGQFYQTEHQKRLMQGNTSRNPEFKFQYFTQAPLINSLLALETGKTLPPDQLKRDKTIAADVLRFFNIRYIVVRPYQYDYFDGNGTIRVSQENVIPYLEEVLPLEKIYDEAGSKLYQVIDNDNLHLPISIDTASPLAPLYFGEGWGLLTPGSSIAAQRSAVRLLLPLEPIDQRLSLRTRLPDFVSDTTRTVTLTLNGWRSEPQTITRNWQELTFSIPAQVANSGLNDVWLHFDAVSPLPSTSPVLDVTTVSAGEEVGDFGHIYRNGLDISSNQRGYNIAIIPPQAEPIVENFDTNADPAASTQLAQWLQSNAWPDGTLIAVAVADDAGANLTEEAVTALQALGAQADLRGCFRCSHTLISQLGDRSVTQERLDPLKPVGLTTRLGLTEPTIAALVDRIIVKTSPE
;
A
#
# COMPACT_ATOMS: atom_id res chain seq x y z
N GLN A 1 8.48 -19.54 17.12
CA GLN A 1 7.94 -19.79 18.47
C GLN A 1 8.08 -18.53 19.29
N LEU A 2 6.97 -17.86 19.60
CA LEU A 2 6.91 -16.77 20.59
C LEU A 2 6.62 -17.41 21.94
N THR A 3 7.52 -17.26 22.91
CA THR A 3 7.25 -17.65 24.30
C THR A 3 6.19 -16.73 24.88
N SER A 4 5.13 -17.28 25.48
CA SER A 4 4.02 -16.57 26.13
C SER A 4 4.40 -15.87 27.45
N ILE A 5 5.69 -15.85 27.79
CA ILE A 5 6.22 -15.19 28.98
C ILE A 5 6.75 -13.82 28.55
N THR A 6 6.03 -12.78 28.95
CA THR A 6 6.44 -11.39 28.75
C THR A 6 7.70 -11.11 29.57
N GLY A 7 8.85 -11.02 28.90
CA GLY A 7 10.10 -10.66 29.55
C GLY A 7 10.11 -9.20 30.05
N PRO A 8 11.03 -8.83 30.96
CA PRO A 8 11.13 -7.48 31.53
C PRO A 8 11.35 -6.38 30.47
N PHE A 9 11.72 -6.76 29.24
CA PHE A 9 11.88 -5.86 28.10
C PHE A 9 10.59 -5.11 27.72
N ILE A 10 9.40 -5.62 28.04
CA ILE A 10 8.14 -4.89 27.76
C ILE A 10 8.09 -3.55 28.51
N ILE A 11 8.67 -3.49 29.71
CA ILE A 11 8.73 -2.28 30.54
C ILE A 11 9.66 -1.26 29.86
N LEU A 12 10.79 -1.72 29.31
CA LEU A 12 11.70 -0.87 28.56
C LEU A 12 11.07 -0.32 27.28
N GLN A 13 10.25 -1.10 26.56
CA GLN A 13 9.52 -0.61 25.37
C GLN A 13 8.51 0.49 25.68
N GLN A 14 7.98 0.55 26.90
CA GLN A 14 7.04 1.57 27.34
C GLN A 14 7.73 2.90 27.71
N LEU A 15 9.04 2.89 27.98
CA LEU A 15 9.76 4.11 28.31
C LEU A 15 9.94 5.00 27.06
N PRO A 16 9.66 6.32 27.17
CA PRO A 16 10.03 7.27 26.13
C PRO A 16 11.54 7.15 25.89
N PHE A 17 11.98 7.24 24.62
CA PHE A 17 13.33 6.93 24.08
C PHE A 17 13.52 5.49 23.56
N PHE A 18 13.11 4.45 24.31
CA PHE A 18 13.29 3.05 23.90
C PHE A 18 12.18 2.54 22.97
N LYS A 19 11.00 3.16 23.01
CA LYS A 19 9.86 2.90 22.10
C LYS A 19 10.22 2.94 20.61
N GLY A 20 11.24 3.73 20.23
CA GLY A 20 11.74 3.81 18.86
C GLY A 20 12.70 2.68 18.45
N ASN A 21 13.30 1.98 19.41
CA ASN A 21 14.27 0.92 19.15
C ASN A 21 13.59 -0.46 19.26
N ARG A 22 12.88 -0.82 18.18
CA ARG A 22 11.93 -1.95 18.14
C ARG A 22 12.54 -3.35 18.17
N TYR A 23 13.86 -3.46 18.01
CA TYR A 23 14.55 -4.75 17.93
C TYR A 23 15.41 -4.95 19.18
N PRO A 24 14.92 -5.69 20.21
CA PRO A 24 15.74 -6.05 21.37
C PRO A 24 17.07 -6.70 20.97
N SER A 25 17.10 -7.39 19.82
CA SER A 25 18.33 -7.95 19.25
C SER A 25 19.43 -6.91 18.98
N ARG A 26 19.15 -5.61 18.84
CA ARG A 26 20.20 -4.59 18.72
C ARG A 26 21.02 -4.42 19.99
N TYR A 27 20.44 -4.73 21.16
CA TYR A 27 21.16 -4.79 22.41
C TYR A 27 21.97 -6.08 22.58
N SER A 28 21.79 -7.06 21.68
CA SER A 28 22.61 -8.28 21.72
C SER A 28 24.08 -7.96 21.56
N VAL A 29 24.45 -6.94 20.77
CA VAL A 29 25.85 -6.50 20.63
C VAL A 29 26.41 -6.03 21.97
N MET A 30 25.65 -5.23 22.72
CA MET A 30 26.06 -4.76 24.05
C MET A 30 26.10 -5.88 25.09
N LEU A 31 25.11 -6.78 25.05
CA LEU A 31 25.05 -7.96 25.90
C LEU A 31 26.23 -8.89 25.64
N MET A 32 26.49 -9.22 24.36
CA MET A 32 27.60 -10.05 23.92
C MET A 32 28.94 -9.42 24.30
N LEU A 33 29.11 -8.11 24.14
CA LEU A 33 30.30 -7.40 24.60
C LEU A 33 30.50 -7.55 26.11
N SER A 34 29.44 -7.34 26.89
CA SER A 34 29.50 -7.44 28.36
C SER A 34 29.79 -8.87 28.83
N LEU A 35 29.13 -9.87 28.23
CA LEU A 35 29.38 -11.29 28.49
C LEU A 35 30.77 -11.72 28.06
N SER A 36 31.31 -11.18 26.96
CA SER A 36 32.67 -11.47 26.50
C SER A 36 33.72 -10.98 27.50
N VAL A 37 33.51 -9.81 28.11
CA VAL A 37 34.39 -9.29 29.18
C VAL A 37 34.34 -10.21 30.41
N ILE A 38 33.14 -10.63 30.83
CA ILE A 38 32.97 -11.56 31.96
C ILE A 38 33.61 -12.92 31.66
N ALA A 39 33.42 -13.45 30.45
CA ALA A 39 34.05 -14.68 29.99
C ALA A 39 35.57 -14.57 30.03
N GLY A 40 36.14 -13.42 29.66
CA GLY A 40 37.57 -13.14 29.82
C GLY A 40 38.04 -13.24 31.27
N PHE A 41 37.33 -12.61 32.21
CA PHE A 41 37.64 -12.74 33.65
C PHE A 41 37.50 -14.18 34.15
N ALA A 42 36.47 -14.91 33.70
CA ALA A 42 36.27 -16.31 34.04
C ALA A 42 37.42 -17.19 33.54
N LEU A 43 37.94 -16.92 32.34
CA LEU A 43 39.12 -17.61 31.80
C LEU A 43 40.38 -17.32 32.62
N VAL A 44 40.61 -16.08 33.05
CA VAL A 44 41.73 -15.72 33.94
C VAL A 44 41.60 -16.45 35.28
N TRP A 45 40.41 -16.43 35.89
CA TRP A 45 40.15 -17.14 37.14
C TRP A 45 40.35 -18.65 37.00
N LEU A 46 39.86 -19.25 35.91
CA LEU A 46 40.04 -20.66 35.61
C LEU A 46 41.52 -21.00 35.43
N GLY A 47 42.28 -20.13 34.77
CA GLY A 47 43.72 -20.24 34.62
C GLY A 47 44.44 -20.33 35.98
N HIS A 48 44.17 -19.39 36.88
CA HIS A 48 44.74 -19.41 38.24
C HIS A 48 44.36 -20.68 39.03
N LYS A 49 43.09 -21.13 38.92
CA LYS A 49 42.61 -22.35 39.57
C LYS A 49 43.32 -23.60 39.05
N LEU A 50 43.51 -23.72 37.74
CA LEU A 50 44.21 -24.83 37.12
C LEU A 50 45.68 -24.88 37.51
N GLU A 51 46.36 -23.73 37.58
CA GLU A 51 47.75 -23.63 38.04
C GLU A 51 47.94 -23.99 39.52
N GLN A 52 46.94 -23.73 40.36
CA GLN A 52 46.97 -24.10 41.78
C GLN A 52 46.73 -25.61 42.00
N HIS A 53 45.92 -26.25 41.16
CA HIS A 53 45.52 -27.65 41.34
C HIS A 53 46.43 -28.65 40.62
N TYR A 54 47.06 -28.23 39.51
CA TYR A 54 47.98 -29.06 38.73
C TYR A 54 49.39 -28.44 38.74
N SER A 55 50.39 -29.22 39.17
CA SER A 55 51.81 -28.78 39.29
C SER A 55 52.48 -28.46 37.93
N THR A 56 51.88 -28.89 36.81
CA THR A 56 52.40 -28.71 35.46
C THR A 56 51.86 -27.45 34.78
N LYS A 57 52.63 -26.36 34.87
CA LYS A 57 52.34 -25.06 34.23
C LYS A 57 52.10 -25.10 32.70
N SER A 58 52.40 -26.21 32.04
CA SER A 58 52.22 -26.37 30.59
C SER A 58 50.78 -26.68 30.14
N ILE A 59 49.89 -27.16 31.01
CA ILE A 59 48.53 -27.59 30.61
C ILE A 59 47.55 -26.41 30.54
N THR A 60 47.65 -25.47 31.49
CA THR A 60 46.80 -24.27 31.56
C THR A 60 46.72 -23.48 30.24
N PRO A 61 47.83 -23.09 29.57
CA PRO A 61 47.75 -22.35 28.32
C PRO A 61 47.07 -23.15 27.20
N MET A 62 47.23 -24.49 27.17
CA MET A 62 46.56 -25.34 26.19
C MET A 62 45.04 -25.34 26.37
N VAL A 63 44.56 -25.42 27.62
CA VAL A 63 43.13 -25.38 27.93
C VAL A 63 42.54 -24.01 27.57
N LEU A 64 43.22 -22.92 27.92
CA LEU A 64 42.78 -21.57 27.58
C LEU A 64 42.79 -21.31 26.07
N LEU A 65 43.82 -21.79 25.35
CA LEU A 65 43.88 -21.74 23.89
C LEU A 65 42.78 -22.58 23.25
N LEU A 66 42.47 -23.75 23.80
CA LEU A 66 41.37 -24.58 23.31
C LEU A 66 40.03 -23.88 23.47
N ILE A 67 39.75 -23.30 24.65
CA ILE A 67 38.47 -22.59 24.88
C ILE A 67 38.38 -21.35 23.99
N GLY A 68 39.44 -20.55 23.90
CA GLY A 68 39.48 -19.39 23.00
C GLY A 68 39.33 -19.80 21.53
N GLY A 69 39.97 -20.90 21.12
CA GLY A 69 39.86 -21.47 19.78
C GLY A 69 38.45 -21.95 19.46
N LEU A 70 37.79 -22.66 20.38
CA LEU A 70 36.39 -23.08 20.24
C LEU A 70 35.45 -21.89 20.11
N PHE A 71 35.65 -20.85 20.93
CA PHE A 71 34.85 -19.63 20.86
C PHE A 71 35.01 -18.91 19.51
N LEU A 72 36.25 -18.77 19.03
CA LEU A 72 36.53 -18.18 17.72
C LEU A 72 35.98 -19.04 16.58
N PHE A 73 36.05 -20.37 16.70
CA PHE A 73 35.52 -21.32 15.73
C PHE A 73 33.99 -21.23 15.63
N GLU A 74 33.29 -21.13 16.77
CA GLU A 74 31.83 -20.95 16.81
C GLU A 74 31.39 -19.66 16.09
N HIS A 75 32.19 -18.60 16.19
CA HIS A 75 31.92 -17.30 15.56
C HIS A 75 32.56 -17.17 14.17
N LEU A 76 33.20 -18.23 13.65
CA LEU A 76 33.92 -18.19 12.39
C LEU A 76 32.93 -18.16 11.22
N SER A 77 32.81 -17.01 10.58
CA SER A 77 31.99 -16.82 9.37
C SER A 77 32.90 -16.79 8.13
N LEU A 78 33.46 -17.94 7.74
CA LEU A 78 34.34 -18.07 6.57
C LEU A 78 33.82 -19.11 5.56
N PRO A 79 33.52 -18.70 4.30
CA PRO A 79 33.45 -17.32 3.85
C PRO A 79 32.26 -16.58 4.48
N LEU A 80 32.39 -15.26 4.62
CA LEU A 80 31.23 -14.44 4.95
C LEU A 80 30.21 -14.60 3.82
N PRO A 81 28.95 -14.99 4.09
CA PRO A 81 27.95 -15.09 3.05
C PRO A 81 27.75 -13.70 2.42
N GLN A 82 28.16 -13.56 1.17
CA GLN A 82 28.01 -12.34 0.39
C GLN A 82 26.94 -12.54 -0.68
N SER A 83 26.24 -11.45 -1.01
CA SER A 83 25.37 -11.40 -2.17
C SER A 83 26.20 -11.20 -3.43
N ASP A 84 25.85 -11.91 -4.51
CA ASP A 84 26.45 -11.70 -5.83
C ASP A 84 25.90 -10.42 -6.46
N MET A 85 26.71 -9.36 -6.47
CA MET A 85 26.36 -8.06 -7.03
C MET A 85 26.78 -7.90 -8.49
N ARG A 86 26.99 -8.99 -9.24
CA ARG A 86 27.22 -8.90 -10.69
C ARG A 86 25.92 -8.54 -11.40
N VAL A 87 25.98 -7.54 -12.28
CA VAL A 87 24.82 -7.12 -13.08
C VAL A 87 24.58 -8.13 -14.21
N PRO A 88 23.37 -8.71 -14.34
CA PRO A 88 23.05 -9.62 -15.45
C PRO A 88 23.19 -8.94 -16.83
N PRO A 89 23.71 -9.64 -17.86
CA PRO A 89 23.96 -9.06 -19.19
C PRO A 89 22.74 -8.40 -19.85
N LEU A 90 21.52 -8.90 -19.59
CA LEU A 90 20.28 -8.34 -20.14
C LEU A 90 20.10 -6.84 -19.84
N TYR A 91 20.65 -6.34 -18.72
CA TYR A 91 20.56 -4.92 -18.36
C TYR A 91 21.41 -4.03 -19.25
N GLN A 92 22.43 -4.57 -19.94
CA GLN A 92 23.21 -3.83 -20.93
C GLN A 92 22.36 -3.44 -22.14
N THR A 93 21.43 -4.32 -22.55
CA THR A 93 20.45 -4.02 -23.61
C THR A 93 19.56 -2.82 -23.25
N ILE A 94 19.16 -2.74 -21.98
CA ILE A 94 18.35 -1.63 -21.45
C ILE A 94 19.20 -0.36 -21.33
N ALA A 95 20.43 -0.48 -20.83
CA ALA A 95 21.37 0.63 -20.66
C ALA A 95 21.73 1.29 -22.00
N ALA A 96 21.83 0.51 -23.08
CA ALA A 96 22.15 0.99 -24.41
C ALA A 96 21.06 1.88 -25.03
N GLN A 97 19.83 1.87 -24.50
CA GLN A 97 18.75 2.69 -25.03
C GLN A 97 18.95 4.17 -24.62
N PRO A 98 18.93 5.13 -25.55
CA PRO A 98 19.16 6.54 -25.22
C PRO A 98 17.97 7.20 -24.50
N ASP A 99 16.75 6.68 -24.72
CA ASP A 99 15.52 7.30 -24.24
C ASP A 99 15.31 7.17 -22.73
N THR A 100 14.45 8.04 -22.19
CA THR A 100 14.00 7.97 -20.80
C THR A 100 12.69 7.21 -20.71
N PHE A 101 12.71 6.09 -20.00
CA PHE A 101 11.54 5.23 -19.77
C PHE A 101 11.64 4.52 -18.43
N THR A 102 10.60 3.75 -18.12
CA THR A 102 10.47 2.93 -16.92
C THR A 102 10.74 1.46 -17.23
N VAL A 103 11.42 0.79 -16.32
CA VAL A 103 11.63 -0.66 -16.31
C VAL A 103 10.79 -1.26 -15.20
N LEU A 104 9.98 -2.27 -15.53
CA LEU A 104 9.30 -3.11 -14.56
C LEU A 104 10.17 -4.35 -14.30
N ASP A 105 10.83 -4.40 -13.17
CA ASP A 105 11.77 -5.48 -12.80
C ASP A 105 11.12 -6.39 -11.75
N ILE A 106 10.95 -7.66 -12.10
CA ILE A 106 10.27 -8.70 -11.34
C ILE A 106 11.33 -9.70 -10.80
N PRO A 107 11.31 -10.09 -9.52
CA PRO A 107 10.24 -9.89 -8.54
C PRO A 107 10.11 -8.45 -8.10
N PHE A 108 8.87 -8.01 -7.88
CA PHE A 108 8.50 -6.62 -7.74
C PHE A 108 7.84 -6.31 -6.38
N ALA A 109 8.42 -5.35 -5.64
CA ALA A 109 7.89 -4.96 -4.34
C ALA A 109 8.32 -3.56 -3.88
N TRP A 110 7.60 -3.04 -2.88
CA TRP A 110 7.99 -1.89 -2.09
C TRP A 110 8.24 -2.29 -0.66
N ARG A 111 9.29 -1.74 -0.07
CA ARG A 111 9.60 -1.94 1.34
C ARG A 111 9.82 -0.61 2.04
N ASN A 112 9.39 -0.57 3.29
CA ASN A 112 9.87 0.40 4.26
C ASN A 112 10.24 -0.26 5.59
N GLY A 113 10.48 0.55 6.63
CA GLY A 113 10.81 0.05 7.97
C GLY A 113 9.67 -0.66 8.71
N PHE A 114 8.47 -0.76 8.13
CA PHE A 114 7.25 -1.30 8.75
C PHE A 114 6.63 -2.44 7.94
N ARG A 115 6.68 -2.38 6.60
CA ARG A 115 5.96 -3.29 5.72
C ARG A 115 6.70 -3.57 4.41
N ILE A 116 6.34 -4.70 3.79
CA ILE A 116 6.64 -5.03 2.40
C ILE A 116 5.31 -5.24 1.69
N THR A 117 5.15 -4.66 0.50
CA THR A 117 3.97 -4.84 -0.37
C THR A 117 4.46 -5.37 -1.72
N GLY A 118 3.91 -6.49 -2.18
CA GLY A 118 4.38 -7.24 -3.37
C GLY A 118 5.18 -8.48 -2.99
N ALA A 119 6.16 -8.85 -3.81
CA ALA A 119 6.97 -10.05 -3.58
C ALA A 119 7.68 -10.03 -2.22
N LEU A 120 7.41 -11.02 -1.36
CA LEU A 120 7.95 -11.14 -0.01
C LEU A 120 9.35 -11.81 0.01
N THR A 121 10.23 -11.32 -0.85
CA THR A 121 11.61 -11.79 -1.00
C THR A 121 12.57 -10.61 -0.95
N THR A 122 13.79 -10.77 -0.44
CA THR A 122 14.80 -9.70 -0.54
C THR A 122 15.36 -9.54 -1.95
N GLN A 123 15.04 -10.47 -2.87
CA GLN A 123 15.55 -10.46 -4.24
C GLN A 123 15.05 -9.29 -5.09
N PHE A 124 13.91 -8.66 -4.78
CA PHE A 124 13.48 -7.45 -5.50
C PHE A 124 14.46 -6.28 -5.29
N MET A 125 15.18 -6.25 -4.17
CA MET A 125 16.13 -5.16 -3.85
C MET A 125 17.31 -5.11 -4.83
N PHE A 126 17.63 -6.22 -5.51
CA PHE A 126 18.67 -6.23 -6.55
C PHE A 126 18.31 -5.33 -7.74
N GLY A 127 17.02 -5.14 -8.05
CA GLY A 127 16.63 -4.23 -9.13
C GLY A 127 17.10 -2.80 -8.88
N GLN A 128 17.06 -2.32 -7.62
CA GLN A 128 17.61 -1.00 -7.27
C GLN A 128 19.13 -0.93 -7.48
N PHE A 129 19.85 -2.03 -7.26
CA PHE A 129 21.28 -2.08 -7.55
C PHE A 129 21.54 -2.09 -9.06
N TYR A 130 20.80 -2.89 -9.84
CA TYR A 130 20.91 -2.94 -11.30
C TYR A 130 20.54 -1.61 -11.98
N GLN A 131 19.73 -0.77 -11.30
CA GLN A 131 19.47 0.60 -11.74
C GLN A 131 20.74 1.44 -11.94
N THR A 132 21.81 1.14 -11.20
CA THR A 132 23.08 1.88 -11.34
C THR A 132 23.74 1.66 -12.71
N GLU A 133 23.46 0.52 -13.35
CA GLU A 133 23.91 0.20 -14.71
C GLU A 133 23.03 0.87 -15.76
N HIS A 134 21.72 0.61 -15.74
CA HIS A 134 20.83 1.02 -16.83
C HIS A 134 20.30 2.46 -16.69
N GLN A 135 20.34 3.04 -15.49
CA GLN A 135 19.92 4.41 -15.17
C GLN A 135 18.51 4.80 -15.64
N LYS A 136 17.62 3.82 -15.76
CA LYS A 136 16.20 4.01 -16.13
C LYS A 136 15.34 4.10 -14.89
N ARG A 137 14.12 4.63 -15.04
CA ARG A 137 13.17 4.76 -13.92
C ARG A 137 12.75 3.35 -13.47
N LEU A 138 12.60 3.18 -12.16
CA LEU A 138 12.11 1.95 -11.54
C LEU A 138 10.82 2.23 -10.77
N MET A 139 9.90 1.28 -10.80
CA MET A 139 8.67 1.34 -10.01
C MET A 139 8.82 0.69 -8.63
N GLN A 140 9.90 -0.03 -8.37
CA GLN A 140 10.12 -0.78 -7.12
C GLN A 140 11.21 -0.19 -6.24
N GLY A 141 11.24 -0.64 -4.98
CA GLY A 141 12.41 -0.45 -4.14
C GLY A 141 12.13 -0.32 -2.64
N ASN A 142 13.22 -0.19 -1.90
CA ASN A 142 13.22 0.08 -0.48
C ASN A 142 13.34 1.59 -0.22
N THR A 143 12.44 2.11 0.61
CA THR A 143 12.37 3.53 1.00
C THR A 143 12.13 3.63 2.50
N SER A 144 12.76 4.58 3.20
CA SER A 144 12.79 4.52 4.68
C SER A 144 11.45 4.82 5.35
N ARG A 145 10.68 5.76 4.82
CA ARG A 145 9.40 6.24 5.38
C ARG A 145 8.49 6.70 4.27
N ASN A 146 7.32 6.08 4.16
CA ASN A 146 6.35 6.39 3.12
C ASN A 146 4.98 6.55 3.79
N PRO A 147 4.21 7.58 3.42
CA PRO A 147 2.79 7.64 3.75
C PRO A 147 2.08 6.39 3.23
N GLU A 148 1.05 5.96 3.96
CA GLU A 148 0.20 4.81 3.61
C GLU A 148 -0.32 4.89 2.17
N PHE A 149 -0.77 6.07 1.77
CA PHE A 149 -1.25 6.38 0.42
C PHE A 149 -0.31 5.91 -0.70
N LYS A 150 1.02 6.00 -0.53
CA LYS A 150 1.96 5.61 -1.60
C LYS A 150 1.91 4.13 -1.94
N PHE A 151 1.67 3.29 -0.95
CA PHE A 151 1.50 1.87 -1.21
C PHE A 151 0.08 1.57 -1.71
N GLN A 152 -0.92 2.22 -1.11
CA GLN A 152 -2.32 2.11 -1.53
C GLN A 152 -2.51 2.47 -3.00
N TYR A 153 -1.79 3.48 -3.50
CA TYR A 153 -1.80 3.88 -4.90
C TYR A 153 -1.47 2.69 -5.81
N PHE A 154 -0.41 1.93 -5.49
CA PHE A 154 -0.01 0.79 -6.30
C PHE A 154 -0.85 -0.47 -6.06
N THR A 155 -1.35 -0.69 -4.85
CA THR A 155 -2.26 -1.81 -4.59
C THR A 155 -3.64 -1.59 -5.21
N GLN A 156 -4.00 -0.35 -5.58
CA GLN A 156 -5.21 -0.03 -6.33
C GLN A 156 -4.96 0.22 -7.83
N ALA A 157 -3.70 0.35 -8.25
CA ALA A 157 -3.36 0.54 -9.66
C ALA A 157 -3.74 -0.72 -10.46
N PRO A 158 -4.57 -0.60 -11.51
CA PRO A 158 -4.90 -1.73 -12.38
C PRO A 158 -3.63 -2.33 -12.98
N LEU A 159 -3.68 -3.62 -13.33
CA LEU A 159 -2.55 -4.43 -13.79
C LEU A 159 -1.46 -4.67 -12.72
N ILE A 160 -0.99 -3.61 -12.05
CA ILE A 160 -0.02 -3.68 -10.96
C ILE A 160 -0.58 -4.52 -9.81
N ASN A 161 -1.83 -4.27 -9.40
CA ASN A 161 -2.50 -5.08 -8.37
C ASN A 161 -2.53 -6.59 -8.72
N SER A 162 -2.84 -6.91 -9.97
CA SER A 162 -2.87 -8.30 -10.45
C SER A 162 -1.50 -8.96 -10.40
N LEU A 163 -0.43 -8.23 -10.76
CA LEU A 163 0.94 -8.70 -10.60
C LEU A 163 1.28 -8.96 -9.13
N LEU A 164 0.91 -8.04 -8.22
CA LEU A 164 1.14 -8.23 -6.78
C LEU A 164 0.44 -9.50 -6.25
N ALA A 165 -0.81 -9.74 -6.68
CA ALA A 165 -1.55 -10.93 -6.28
C ALA A 165 -0.86 -12.24 -6.75
N LEU A 166 -0.40 -12.27 -8.00
CA LEU A 166 0.34 -13.43 -8.54
C LEU A 166 1.69 -13.61 -7.82
N GLU A 167 2.36 -12.50 -7.50
CA GLU A 167 3.62 -12.50 -6.75
C GLU A 167 3.46 -12.89 -5.29
N THR A 168 2.24 -12.94 -4.74
CA THR A 168 1.94 -13.54 -3.42
C THR A 168 1.27 -14.92 -3.57
N GLY A 169 1.33 -15.52 -4.75
CA GLY A 169 0.82 -16.87 -5.01
C GLY A 169 -0.71 -16.98 -5.12
N LYS A 170 -1.43 -15.86 -5.14
CA LYS A 170 -2.88 -15.85 -5.38
C LYS A 170 -3.18 -16.09 -6.86
N THR A 171 -4.40 -16.53 -7.15
CA THR A 171 -4.90 -16.68 -8.52
C THR A 171 -5.81 -15.51 -8.87
N LEU A 172 -5.87 -15.17 -10.16
CA LEU A 172 -6.74 -14.10 -10.66
C LEU A 172 -8.06 -14.69 -11.16
N PRO A 173 -9.21 -14.07 -10.82
CA PRO A 173 -10.48 -14.44 -11.45
C PRO A 173 -10.45 -14.24 -12.97
N PRO A 174 -11.13 -15.08 -13.78
CA PRO A 174 -11.16 -14.95 -15.24
C PRO A 174 -11.61 -13.57 -15.74
N ASP A 175 -12.57 -12.96 -15.04
CA ASP A 175 -13.05 -11.61 -15.39
C ASP A 175 -11.99 -10.53 -15.13
N GLN A 176 -11.10 -10.72 -14.15
CA GLN A 176 -9.98 -9.82 -13.90
C GLN A 176 -8.95 -9.92 -15.03
N LEU A 177 -8.59 -11.15 -15.44
CA LEU A 177 -7.68 -11.38 -16.58
C LEU A 177 -8.20 -10.70 -17.86
N LYS A 178 -9.50 -10.87 -18.16
CA LYS A 178 -10.13 -10.24 -19.32
C LYS A 178 -10.08 -8.71 -19.24
N ARG A 179 -10.39 -8.13 -18.07
CA ARG A 179 -10.29 -6.68 -17.86
C ARG A 179 -8.86 -6.18 -18.01
N ASP A 180 -7.90 -6.84 -17.39
CA ASP A 180 -6.48 -6.48 -17.47
C ASP A 180 -6.01 -6.43 -18.92
N LYS A 181 -6.39 -7.43 -19.73
CA LYS A 181 -6.03 -7.49 -21.15
C LYS A 181 -6.56 -6.29 -21.94
N THR A 182 -7.75 -5.78 -21.59
CA THR A 182 -8.33 -4.61 -22.28
C THR A 182 -7.62 -3.30 -21.94
N ILE A 183 -7.00 -3.19 -20.77
CA ILE A 183 -6.38 -1.96 -20.28
C ILE A 183 -4.85 -2.01 -20.25
N ALA A 184 -4.24 -3.18 -20.50
CA ALA A 184 -2.81 -3.43 -20.35
C ALA A 184 -1.94 -2.40 -21.09
N ALA A 185 -2.22 -2.14 -22.36
CA ALA A 185 -1.48 -1.17 -23.16
C ALA A 185 -1.57 0.25 -22.56
N ASP A 186 -2.73 0.64 -22.03
CA ASP A 186 -2.93 1.95 -21.42
C ASP A 186 -2.19 2.10 -20.10
N VAL A 187 -2.15 1.05 -19.28
CA VAL A 187 -1.39 1.06 -18.02
C VAL A 187 0.12 1.11 -18.30
N LEU A 188 0.63 0.31 -19.25
CA LEU A 188 2.05 0.31 -19.63
C LEU A 188 2.47 1.67 -20.19
N ARG A 189 1.61 2.31 -20.98
CA ARG A 189 1.84 3.66 -21.51
C ARG A 189 1.81 4.73 -20.43
N PHE A 190 0.83 4.65 -19.53
CA PHE A 190 0.70 5.59 -18.41
C PHE A 190 1.99 5.65 -17.58
N PHE A 191 2.57 4.49 -17.25
CA PHE A 191 3.83 4.42 -16.50
C PHE A 191 5.09 4.55 -17.38
N ASN A 192 4.94 4.69 -18.71
CA ASN A 192 6.04 4.68 -19.68
C ASN A 192 6.96 3.44 -19.52
N ILE A 193 6.35 2.25 -19.32
CA ILE A 193 7.08 0.99 -19.17
C ILE A 193 7.47 0.47 -20.55
N ARG A 194 8.77 0.45 -20.88
CA ARG A 194 9.23 -0.08 -22.18
C ARG A 194 9.82 -1.48 -22.09
N TYR A 195 10.37 -1.84 -20.94
CA TYR A 195 10.94 -3.16 -20.71
C TYR A 195 10.42 -3.76 -19.41
N ILE A 196 10.14 -5.06 -19.48
CA ILE A 196 9.80 -5.88 -18.33
C ILE A 196 10.89 -6.95 -18.18
N VAL A 197 11.54 -6.96 -17.02
CA VAL A 197 12.54 -7.97 -16.67
C VAL A 197 11.91 -8.96 -15.71
N VAL A 198 12.05 -10.26 -15.99
CA VAL A 198 11.70 -11.32 -15.04
C VAL A 198 12.96 -12.07 -14.67
N ARG A 199 13.39 -11.94 -13.42
CA ARG A 199 14.54 -12.68 -12.86
C ARG A 199 14.09 -13.98 -12.22
N PRO A 200 14.98 -14.98 -12.06
CA PRO A 200 14.66 -16.16 -11.28
C PRO A 200 14.49 -15.78 -9.80
N TYR A 201 13.36 -16.16 -9.20
CA TYR A 201 13.11 -16.02 -7.77
C TYR A 201 12.22 -17.14 -7.27
N GLN A 202 12.38 -17.49 -6.01
CA GLN A 202 11.56 -18.50 -5.37
C GLN A 202 11.55 -18.30 -3.85
N TYR A 203 10.36 -18.35 -3.24
CA TYR A 203 10.22 -18.22 -1.78
C TYR A 203 8.93 -18.90 -1.27
N ASP A 204 8.90 -19.21 0.02
CA ASP A 204 7.75 -19.81 0.69
C ASP A 204 6.81 -18.71 1.23
N TYR A 205 5.51 -18.88 1.04
CA TYR A 205 4.47 -17.95 1.47
C TYR A 205 3.35 -18.69 2.20
N PHE A 206 2.71 -18.06 3.19
CA PHE A 206 1.59 -18.66 3.93
C PHE A 206 0.26 -18.04 3.47
N ASP A 207 -0.62 -18.86 2.89
CA ASP A 207 -1.88 -18.42 2.25
C ASP A 207 -3.12 -18.48 3.17
N GLY A 208 -2.92 -18.72 4.46
CA GLY A 208 -3.99 -18.94 5.43
C GLY A 208 -4.31 -20.43 5.67
N ASN A 209 -4.07 -21.30 4.69
CA ASN A 209 -4.34 -22.74 4.77
C ASN A 209 -3.05 -23.58 4.86
N GLY A 210 -1.93 -23.04 4.39
CA GLY A 210 -0.64 -23.72 4.42
C GLY A 210 0.48 -22.89 3.82
N THR A 211 1.67 -23.48 3.75
CA THR A 211 2.81 -22.88 3.05
C THR A 211 2.78 -23.29 1.58
N ILE A 212 2.71 -22.30 0.69
CA ILE A 212 2.81 -22.45 -0.76
C ILE A 212 4.17 -21.96 -1.26
N ARG A 213 4.58 -22.45 -2.43
CA ARG A 213 5.79 -21.98 -3.08
C ARG A 213 5.46 -20.98 -4.18
N VAL A 214 6.05 -19.79 -4.10
CA VAL A 214 5.91 -18.73 -5.10
C VAL A 214 7.21 -18.59 -5.89
N SER A 215 7.11 -18.41 -7.20
CA SER A 215 8.25 -18.25 -8.12
C SER A 215 7.90 -17.41 -9.35
N GLN A 216 8.86 -17.16 -10.24
CA GLN A 216 8.60 -16.45 -11.50
C GLN A 216 7.56 -17.15 -12.41
N GLU A 217 7.34 -18.45 -12.23
CA GLU A 217 6.34 -19.19 -13.02
C GLU A 217 4.89 -18.79 -12.69
N ASN A 218 4.66 -18.11 -11.55
CA ASN A 218 3.35 -17.57 -11.20
C ASN A 218 2.98 -16.33 -12.04
N VAL A 219 3.96 -15.61 -12.57
CA VAL A 219 3.75 -14.33 -13.28
C VAL A 219 3.96 -14.44 -14.79
N ILE A 220 4.87 -15.30 -15.26
CA ILE A 220 5.21 -15.41 -16.69
C ILE A 220 3.97 -15.66 -17.59
N PRO A 221 3.06 -16.61 -17.28
CA PRO A 221 1.89 -16.86 -18.11
C PRO A 221 0.98 -15.63 -18.23
N TYR A 222 0.82 -14.88 -17.14
CA TYR A 222 0.04 -13.64 -17.15
C TYR A 222 0.68 -12.59 -18.06
N LEU A 223 2.00 -12.37 -17.95
CA LEU A 223 2.71 -11.41 -18.80
C LEU A 223 2.53 -11.74 -20.28
N GLU A 224 2.71 -13.01 -20.66
CA GLU A 224 2.66 -13.46 -22.06
C GLU A 224 1.22 -13.51 -22.63
N GLU A 225 0.20 -13.71 -21.81
CA GLU A 225 -1.20 -13.76 -22.25
C GLU A 225 -1.89 -12.38 -22.28
N VAL A 226 -1.55 -11.51 -21.32
CA VAL A 226 -2.28 -10.28 -21.02
C VAL A 226 -1.60 -9.05 -21.60
N LEU A 227 -0.26 -8.99 -21.56
CA LEU A 227 0.48 -7.80 -21.94
C LEU A 227 0.92 -7.85 -23.42
N PRO A 228 0.94 -6.70 -24.12
CA PRO A 228 1.45 -6.61 -25.49
C PRO A 228 2.99 -6.63 -25.49
N LEU A 229 3.59 -7.81 -25.40
CA LEU A 229 5.03 -8.00 -25.23
C LEU A 229 5.67 -8.80 -26.36
N GLU A 230 6.93 -8.46 -26.66
CA GLU A 230 7.86 -9.28 -27.42
C GLU A 230 9.00 -9.72 -26.50
N LYS A 231 9.26 -11.04 -26.43
CA LYS A 231 10.39 -11.58 -25.67
C LYS A 231 11.67 -11.48 -26.49
N ILE A 232 12.66 -10.75 -25.98
CA ILE A 232 13.93 -10.47 -26.69
C ILE A 232 15.16 -11.08 -26.02
N TYR A 233 15.02 -11.64 -24.81
CA TYR A 233 16.07 -12.38 -24.10
C TYR A 233 15.44 -13.50 -23.26
N ASP A 234 16.06 -14.67 -23.25
CA ASP A 234 15.67 -15.82 -22.40
C ASP A 234 16.90 -16.69 -22.13
N GLU A 235 17.69 -16.34 -21.11
CA GLU A 235 18.88 -17.10 -20.71
C GLU A 235 19.06 -17.10 -19.19
N ALA A 236 19.68 -18.16 -18.66
CA ALA A 236 19.98 -18.33 -17.23
C ALA A 236 18.75 -18.10 -16.30
N GLY A 237 17.55 -18.45 -16.78
CA GLY A 237 16.29 -18.27 -16.05
C GLY A 237 15.78 -16.83 -16.00
N SER A 238 16.48 -15.86 -16.60
CA SER A 238 16.03 -14.48 -16.71
C SER A 238 15.42 -14.22 -18.08
N LYS A 239 14.36 -13.41 -18.13
CA LYS A 239 13.66 -13.02 -19.35
C LYS A 239 13.60 -11.50 -19.48
N LEU A 240 13.78 -11.00 -20.70
CA LEU A 240 13.57 -9.59 -21.05
C LEU A 240 12.46 -9.52 -22.09
N TYR A 241 11.45 -8.73 -21.78
CA TYR A 241 10.34 -8.41 -22.67
C TYR A 241 10.39 -6.93 -23.03
N GLN A 242 10.17 -6.63 -24.30
CA GLN A 242 9.93 -5.28 -24.81
C GLN A 242 8.43 -5.09 -25.01
N VAL A 243 7.90 -3.92 -24.61
CA VAL A 243 6.49 -3.58 -24.83
C VAL A 243 6.29 -3.13 -26.28
N ILE A 244 5.26 -3.68 -26.94
CA ILE A 244 4.89 -3.36 -28.33
C ILE A 244 4.02 -2.09 -28.35
N ASP A 245 4.25 -1.20 -29.33
CA ASP A 245 3.45 -0.01 -29.61
C ASP A 245 3.22 0.93 -28.41
N ASN A 246 4.28 1.23 -27.64
CA ASN A 246 4.19 2.02 -26.42
C ASN A 246 4.65 3.49 -26.52
N ASP A 247 5.00 3.97 -27.71
CA ASP A 247 5.74 5.24 -27.83
C ASP A 247 4.87 6.51 -27.98
N ASN A 248 3.57 6.37 -28.25
CA ASN A 248 2.70 7.52 -28.53
C ASN A 248 1.57 7.66 -27.53
N LEU A 249 1.50 8.81 -26.85
CA LEU A 249 0.36 9.19 -26.04
C LEU A 249 -0.90 9.36 -26.90
N HIS A 250 -1.99 8.69 -26.50
CA HIS A 250 -3.28 8.85 -27.15
C HIS A 250 -4.03 10.04 -26.54
N LEU A 251 -4.10 11.14 -27.28
CA LEU A 251 -4.93 12.30 -26.94
C LEU A 251 -6.26 12.26 -27.72
N PRO A 252 -7.39 12.71 -27.14
CA PRO A 252 -7.51 13.26 -25.79
C PRO A 252 -7.52 12.18 -24.70
N ILE A 253 -6.97 12.51 -23.52
CA ILE A 253 -7.15 11.71 -22.31
C ILE A 253 -8.40 12.22 -21.61
N SER A 254 -9.38 11.35 -21.38
CA SER A 254 -10.55 11.65 -20.57
C SER A 254 -10.49 10.83 -19.29
N ILE A 255 -10.40 11.52 -18.15
CA ILE A 255 -10.40 10.92 -16.82
C ILE A 255 -11.83 11.00 -16.28
N ASP A 256 -12.47 9.84 -16.26
CA ASP A 256 -13.79 9.58 -15.70
C ASP A 256 -13.61 8.64 -14.50
N THR A 257 -14.22 8.93 -13.36
CA THR A 257 -14.13 8.10 -12.15
C THR A 257 -14.74 6.71 -12.35
N ALA A 258 -15.62 6.52 -13.34
CA ALA A 258 -16.13 5.22 -13.75
C ALA A 258 -15.11 4.36 -14.50
N SER A 259 -14.03 4.96 -15.03
CA SER A 259 -13.00 4.23 -15.77
C SER A 259 -12.17 3.34 -14.84
N PRO A 260 -11.83 2.10 -15.25
CA PRO A 260 -10.90 1.25 -14.49
C PRO A 260 -9.49 1.87 -14.37
N LEU A 261 -9.13 2.82 -15.24
CA LEU A 261 -7.86 3.54 -15.19
C LEU A 261 -7.88 4.73 -14.23
N ALA A 262 -9.04 5.15 -13.72
CA ALA A 262 -9.16 6.34 -12.88
C ALA A 262 -8.17 6.37 -11.71
N PRO A 263 -7.94 5.28 -10.94
CA PRO A 263 -7.02 5.30 -9.79
C PRO A 263 -5.58 5.71 -10.15
N LEU A 264 -5.16 5.53 -11.41
CA LEU A 264 -3.81 5.91 -11.85
C LEU A 264 -3.59 7.42 -11.77
N TYR A 265 -4.62 8.21 -12.05
CA TYR A 265 -4.49 9.66 -12.26
C TYR A 265 -4.56 10.47 -10.96
N PHE A 266 -5.13 9.93 -9.88
CA PHE A 266 -5.35 10.66 -8.64
C PHE A 266 -4.28 10.33 -7.59
N GLY A 267 -3.50 11.35 -7.22
CA GLY A 267 -2.47 11.29 -6.18
C GLY A 267 -2.99 11.74 -4.81
N GLU A 268 -2.11 12.35 -4.01
CA GLU A 268 -2.45 12.86 -2.69
C GLU A 268 -3.50 13.99 -2.71
N GLY A 269 -4.35 14.03 -1.68
CA GLY A 269 -5.28 15.14 -1.41
C GLY A 269 -6.70 14.97 -1.98
N TRP A 270 -6.97 13.88 -2.69
CA TRP A 270 -8.30 13.53 -3.17
C TRP A 270 -9.06 12.64 -2.18
N GLY A 271 -10.39 12.63 -2.30
CA GLY A 271 -11.28 11.68 -1.61
C GLY A 271 -11.30 10.29 -2.23
N LEU A 272 -12.09 9.40 -1.64
CA LEU A 272 -12.33 8.06 -2.16
C LEU A 272 -12.98 8.13 -3.55
N LEU A 273 -12.36 7.47 -4.52
CA LEU A 273 -12.92 7.32 -5.86
C LEU A 273 -14.16 6.44 -5.83
N THR A 274 -15.29 7.00 -6.26
CA THR A 274 -16.55 6.25 -6.44
C THR A 274 -16.90 6.27 -7.93
N PRO A 275 -17.03 5.09 -8.58
CA PRO A 275 -17.34 5.03 -10.01
C PRO A 275 -18.58 5.83 -10.40
N GLY A 276 -18.42 6.74 -11.36
CA GLY A 276 -19.52 7.55 -11.91
C GLY A 276 -19.93 8.74 -11.03
N SER A 277 -19.19 9.01 -9.95
CA SER A 277 -19.44 10.15 -9.05
C SER A 277 -18.32 11.18 -9.16
N SER A 278 -18.63 12.43 -8.79
CA SER A 278 -17.60 13.46 -8.61
C SER A 278 -16.70 13.14 -7.41
N ILE A 279 -15.42 13.47 -7.52
CA ILE A 279 -14.42 13.32 -6.46
C ILE A 279 -14.21 14.63 -5.68
N ALA A 280 -14.02 14.52 -4.37
CA ALA A 280 -13.68 15.65 -3.52
C ALA A 280 -12.19 15.96 -3.58
N ALA A 281 -11.83 17.22 -3.88
CA ALA A 281 -10.51 17.76 -3.57
C ALA A 281 -10.53 18.19 -2.10
N GLN A 282 -9.74 17.55 -1.24
CA GLN A 282 -9.88 17.68 0.22
C GLN A 282 -8.81 18.56 0.87
N ARG A 283 -7.74 18.88 0.14
CA ARG A 283 -6.61 19.68 0.62
C ARG A 283 -6.44 20.96 -0.21
N SER A 284 -5.67 21.91 0.31
CA SER A 284 -5.32 23.13 -0.44
C SER A 284 -4.43 22.84 -1.66
N ALA A 285 -3.76 21.70 -1.69
CA ALA A 285 -3.04 21.20 -2.85
C ALA A 285 -3.40 19.74 -3.08
N VAL A 286 -3.83 19.41 -4.30
CA VAL A 286 -4.15 18.04 -4.71
C VAL A 286 -3.34 17.66 -5.94
N ARG A 287 -2.96 16.39 -6.01
CA ARG A 287 -2.00 15.88 -6.99
C ARG A 287 -2.68 15.05 -8.07
N LEU A 288 -2.30 15.31 -9.32
CA LEU A 288 -2.69 14.54 -10.49
C LEU A 288 -1.44 14.00 -11.17
N LEU A 289 -1.51 12.74 -11.58
CA LEU A 289 -0.47 12.06 -12.34
C LEU A 289 -0.96 11.96 -13.78
N LEU A 290 -0.41 12.81 -14.66
CA LEU A 290 -0.91 12.94 -16.03
C LEU A 290 0.19 12.60 -17.03
N PRO A 291 -0.02 11.65 -17.95
CA PRO A 291 0.86 11.51 -19.09
C PRO A 291 0.65 12.71 -20.03
N LEU A 292 1.73 13.41 -20.38
CA LEU A 292 1.73 14.59 -21.25
C LEU A 292 2.85 14.44 -22.30
N GLU A 293 2.76 15.22 -23.36
CA GLU A 293 3.85 15.40 -24.32
C GLU A 293 4.40 16.84 -24.28
N PRO A 294 5.66 17.08 -24.73
CA PRO A 294 6.26 18.40 -24.83
C PRO A 294 5.70 19.20 -26.03
N ILE A 295 4.37 19.30 -26.07
CA ILE A 295 3.56 20.04 -27.04
C ILE A 295 2.54 20.89 -26.28
N ASP A 296 2.00 21.94 -26.92
CA ASP A 296 0.99 22.77 -26.29
C ASP A 296 -0.31 21.98 -26.09
N GLN A 297 -0.73 21.86 -24.84
CA GLN A 297 -1.90 21.07 -24.44
C GLN A 297 -2.84 21.93 -23.58
N ARG A 298 -4.08 21.47 -23.44
CA ARG A 298 -5.06 22.06 -22.52
C ARG A 298 -5.57 21.01 -21.57
N LEU A 299 -5.60 21.36 -20.28
CA LEU A 299 -6.30 20.61 -19.24
C LEU A 299 -7.63 21.31 -18.96
N SER A 300 -8.73 20.62 -19.24
CA SER A 300 -10.07 21.05 -18.88
C SER A 300 -10.54 20.30 -17.62
N LEU A 301 -11.06 21.04 -16.65
CA LEU A 301 -11.49 20.55 -15.34
C LEU A 301 -12.94 20.97 -15.09
N ARG A 302 -13.87 20.01 -15.05
CA ARG A 302 -15.26 20.27 -14.64
C ARG A 302 -15.35 20.27 -13.12
N THR A 303 -15.62 21.42 -12.52
CA THR A 303 -15.57 21.61 -11.06
C THR A 303 -16.67 22.53 -10.54
N ARG A 304 -16.96 22.43 -9.24
CA ARG A 304 -17.81 23.36 -8.48
C ARG A 304 -17.45 23.36 -6.99
N LEU A 305 -17.94 24.37 -6.26
CA LEU A 305 -17.99 24.35 -4.79
C LEU A 305 -19.17 23.51 -4.30
N PRO A 306 -19.02 22.72 -3.22
CA PRO A 306 -20.14 22.03 -2.59
C PRO A 306 -21.19 22.99 -2.01
N ASP A 307 -22.47 22.60 -2.04
CA ASP A 307 -23.59 23.49 -1.66
C ASP A 307 -23.59 23.91 -0.18
N PHE A 308 -22.98 23.10 0.70
CA PHE A 308 -22.85 23.40 2.13
C PHE A 308 -21.67 24.32 2.46
N VAL A 309 -20.84 24.67 1.48
CA VAL A 309 -19.73 25.61 1.66
C VAL A 309 -20.27 27.05 1.64
N SER A 310 -19.90 27.84 2.66
CA SER A 310 -20.31 29.24 2.80
C SER A 310 -19.80 30.13 1.66
N ASP A 311 -18.60 29.86 1.17
CA ASP A 311 -17.98 30.65 0.11
C ASP A 311 -18.82 30.56 -1.19
N THR A 312 -18.85 31.66 -1.93
CA THR A 312 -19.51 31.71 -3.24
C THR A 312 -18.52 31.51 -4.39
N THR A 313 -17.25 31.84 -4.15
CA THR A 313 -16.16 31.67 -5.09
C THR A 313 -14.87 31.22 -4.40
N ARG A 314 -14.00 30.54 -5.16
CA ARG A 314 -12.60 30.23 -4.78
C ARG A 314 -11.71 30.38 -6.00
N THR A 315 -10.39 30.38 -5.81
CA THR A 315 -9.46 30.32 -6.92
C THR A 315 -8.65 29.04 -6.91
N VAL A 316 -8.33 28.55 -8.11
CA VAL A 316 -7.46 27.40 -8.33
C VAL A 316 -6.38 27.75 -9.35
N THR A 317 -5.15 27.32 -9.07
CA THR A 317 -4.02 27.41 -10.00
C THR A 317 -3.47 26.01 -10.27
N LEU A 318 -2.93 25.79 -11.45
CA LEU A 318 -2.23 24.56 -11.81
C LEU A 318 -0.72 24.82 -11.74
N THR A 319 0.05 23.89 -11.17
CA THR A 319 1.52 23.91 -11.25
C THR A 319 2.08 22.62 -11.84
N LEU A 320 3.10 22.75 -12.67
CA LEU A 320 3.81 21.65 -13.32
C LEU A 320 5.27 22.05 -13.53
N ASN A 321 6.23 21.25 -13.07
CA ASN A 321 7.68 21.46 -13.28
C ASN A 321 8.15 22.91 -13.00
N GLY A 322 7.64 23.54 -11.94
CA GLY A 322 7.97 24.91 -11.54
C GLY A 322 7.17 26.01 -12.25
N TRP A 323 6.44 25.70 -13.33
CA TRP A 323 5.47 26.61 -13.94
C TRP A 323 4.18 26.66 -13.12
N ARG A 324 3.51 27.83 -13.15
CA ARG A 324 2.22 28.08 -12.52
C ARG A 324 1.30 28.78 -13.53
N SER A 325 0.06 28.31 -13.64
CA SER A 325 -0.97 28.95 -14.46
C SER A 325 -1.49 30.24 -13.83
N GLU A 326 -2.18 31.05 -14.63
CA GLU A 326 -3.06 32.08 -14.08
C GLU A 326 -4.16 31.44 -13.20
N PRO A 327 -4.62 32.13 -12.14
CA PRO A 327 -5.71 31.65 -11.29
C PRO A 327 -7.03 31.62 -12.05
N GLN A 328 -7.82 30.57 -11.83
CA GLN A 328 -9.19 30.46 -12.34
C GLN A 328 -10.19 30.39 -11.18
N THR A 329 -11.34 31.02 -11.36
CA THR A 329 -12.36 31.12 -10.30
C THR A 329 -13.30 29.92 -10.35
N ILE A 330 -13.49 29.24 -9.22
CA ILE A 330 -14.49 28.20 -8.97
C ILE A 330 -15.76 28.85 -8.41
N THR A 331 -16.93 28.46 -8.90
CA THR A 331 -18.24 28.91 -8.37
C THR A 331 -19.05 27.73 -7.83
N ARG A 332 -20.25 27.97 -7.29
CA ARG A 332 -21.17 26.91 -6.82
C ARG A 332 -21.81 26.10 -7.95
N ASN A 333 -21.80 26.63 -9.17
CA ASN A 333 -22.34 25.93 -10.33
C ASN A 333 -21.26 25.07 -10.97
N TRP A 334 -21.68 23.94 -11.55
CA TRP A 334 -20.79 23.17 -12.43
C TRP A 334 -20.33 24.03 -13.59
N GLN A 335 -19.02 24.13 -13.75
CA GLN A 335 -18.39 24.87 -14.82
C GLN A 335 -17.11 24.16 -15.26
N GLU A 336 -16.68 24.42 -16.49
CA GLU A 336 -15.43 23.89 -17.03
C GLU A 336 -14.34 24.96 -16.97
N LEU A 337 -13.29 24.68 -16.22
CA LEU A 337 -12.06 25.48 -16.17
C LEU A 337 -11.08 24.93 -17.20
N THR A 338 -10.27 25.78 -17.84
CA THR A 338 -9.32 25.35 -18.87
C THR A 338 -7.96 25.98 -18.69
N PHE A 339 -6.96 25.16 -18.37
CA PHE A 339 -5.57 25.59 -18.20
C PHE A 339 -4.77 25.26 -19.47
N SER A 340 -4.09 26.25 -20.04
CA SER A 340 -3.16 26.03 -21.16
C SER A 340 -1.81 25.62 -20.60
N ILE A 341 -1.33 24.44 -20.98
CA ILE A 341 -0.05 23.87 -20.57
C ILE A 341 0.95 24.08 -21.71
N PRO A 342 1.96 24.95 -21.54
CA PRO A 342 2.97 25.18 -22.57
C PRO A 342 3.84 23.94 -22.85
N ALA A 343 4.24 23.76 -24.09
CA ALA A 343 5.12 22.68 -24.52
C ALA A 343 6.41 22.58 -23.69
N GLN A 344 6.98 23.72 -23.30
CA GLN A 344 8.30 23.78 -22.64
C GLN A 344 8.29 23.30 -21.19
N VAL A 345 7.12 23.17 -20.57
CA VAL A 345 6.99 22.78 -19.17
C VAL A 345 6.56 21.32 -19.00
N ALA A 346 6.07 20.66 -20.06
CA ALA A 346 5.68 19.26 -20.03
C ALA A 346 6.85 18.36 -20.41
N ASN A 347 7.06 17.28 -19.64
CA ASN A 347 7.94 16.20 -20.04
C ASN A 347 7.16 15.16 -20.85
N SER A 348 7.81 14.41 -21.73
CA SER A 348 7.16 13.24 -22.34
C SER A 348 6.88 12.16 -21.27
N GLY A 349 5.70 11.56 -21.34
CA GLY A 349 5.22 10.55 -20.39
C GLY A 349 4.66 11.15 -19.10
N LEU A 350 4.81 10.46 -17.97
CA LEU A 350 4.16 10.82 -16.71
C LEU A 350 4.70 12.13 -16.09
N ASN A 351 3.79 13.06 -15.81
CA ASN A 351 4.06 14.35 -15.18
C ASN A 351 3.32 14.48 -13.84
N ASP A 352 3.94 15.24 -12.94
CA ASP A 352 3.41 15.54 -11.61
C ASP A 352 2.72 16.92 -11.65
N VAL A 353 1.38 16.90 -11.73
CA VAL A 353 0.54 18.08 -11.86
C VAL A 353 -0.15 18.36 -10.54
N TRP A 354 -0.08 19.58 -10.04
CA TRP A 354 -0.75 19.96 -8.79
C TRP A 354 -1.78 21.05 -9.05
N LEU A 355 -2.98 20.88 -8.47
CA LEU A 355 -3.98 21.93 -8.37
C LEU A 355 -3.89 22.55 -6.98
N HIS A 356 -3.69 23.86 -6.91
CA HIS A 356 -3.61 24.63 -5.66
C HIS A 356 -4.83 25.51 -5.53
N PHE A 357 -5.59 25.30 -4.45
CA PHE A 357 -6.74 26.09 -4.06
C PHE A 357 -6.32 27.12 -3.01
N ASP A 358 -6.84 28.34 -3.12
CA ASP A 358 -6.58 29.41 -2.17
C ASP A 358 -7.15 29.15 -0.77
N ALA A 359 -8.22 28.37 -0.67
CA ALA A 359 -8.87 28.02 0.59
C ALA A 359 -9.50 26.62 0.58
N VAL A 360 -9.72 26.09 1.80
CA VAL A 360 -10.50 24.88 2.06
C VAL A 360 -11.56 25.17 3.12
N SER A 361 -12.70 24.46 3.06
CA SER A 361 -13.75 24.53 4.07
C SER A 361 -13.55 23.42 5.10
N PRO A 362 -13.50 23.72 6.40
CA PRO A 362 -13.61 22.69 7.43
C PRO A 362 -15.02 22.09 7.43
N LEU A 363 -15.11 20.80 7.72
CA LEU A 363 -16.36 20.07 7.90
C LEU A 363 -16.70 19.97 9.40
N PRO A 364 -18.00 19.95 9.77
CA PRO A 364 -18.39 19.73 11.16
C PRO A 364 -17.96 18.33 11.61
N SER A 365 -17.35 18.22 12.80
CA SER A 365 -16.92 16.93 13.36
C SER A 365 -18.07 16.09 13.94
N THR A 366 -19.19 16.73 14.27
CA THR A 366 -20.31 16.10 15.00
C THR A 366 -21.58 16.04 14.17
N SER A 367 -22.30 17.15 13.98
CA SER A 367 -23.59 17.16 13.27
C SER A 367 -23.72 18.35 12.32
N PRO A 368 -24.39 18.20 11.16
CA PRO A 368 -24.98 16.97 10.62
C PRO A 368 -23.93 15.96 10.11
N VAL A 369 -24.32 14.68 10.04
CA VAL A 369 -23.56 13.68 9.29
C VAL A 369 -23.71 13.99 7.80
N LEU A 370 -22.65 14.51 7.19
CA LEU A 370 -22.60 14.84 5.76
C LEU A 370 -22.14 13.66 4.93
N ASP A 371 -21.20 12.88 5.46
CA ASP A 371 -20.56 11.76 4.78
C ASP A 371 -20.08 10.72 5.79
N VAL A 372 -20.27 9.45 5.45
CA VAL A 372 -19.59 8.32 6.10
C VAL A 372 -18.86 7.57 5.00
N THR A 373 -17.55 7.40 5.18
CA THR A 373 -16.69 6.71 4.25
C THR A 373 -15.94 5.62 4.98
N THR A 374 -15.91 4.41 4.43
CA THR A 374 -15.17 3.28 4.98
C THR A 374 -14.11 2.83 3.98
N VAL A 375 -12.94 2.45 4.47
CA VAL A 375 -11.87 1.88 3.63
C VAL A 375 -11.24 0.72 4.37
N SER A 376 -11.25 -0.46 3.76
CA SER A 376 -10.73 -1.70 4.32
C SER A 376 -9.63 -2.27 3.44
N ALA A 377 -8.60 -2.83 4.07
CA ALA A 377 -7.52 -3.53 3.42
C ALA A 377 -6.94 -4.62 4.31
N GLY A 378 -6.83 -5.83 3.78
CA GLY A 378 -6.02 -6.88 4.40
C GLY A 378 -4.52 -6.54 4.38
N GLU A 379 -3.71 -7.32 5.12
CA GLU A 379 -2.29 -7.00 5.38
C GLU A 379 -1.50 -6.66 4.11
N GLU A 380 -1.66 -7.48 3.08
CA GLU A 380 -0.83 -7.40 1.88
C GLU A 380 -1.17 -6.21 0.99
N VAL A 381 -2.41 -5.74 1.10
CA VAL A 381 -2.98 -4.74 0.20
C VAL A 381 -3.10 -3.38 0.88
N GLY A 382 -2.88 -3.31 2.19
CA GLY A 382 -2.93 -2.06 2.94
C GLY A 382 -2.64 -2.16 4.43
N ASP A 383 -3.18 -3.18 5.11
CA ASP A 383 -3.23 -3.31 6.59
C ASP A 383 -3.94 -2.14 7.29
N PHE A 384 -5.24 -1.95 7.00
CA PHE A 384 -6.03 -0.92 7.67
C PHE A 384 -7.54 -1.16 7.56
N GLY A 385 -8.29 -0.60 8.51
CA GLY A 385 -9.75 -0.61 8.57
C GLY A 385 -10.25 0.76 9.04
N HIS A 386 -10.29 1.73 8.14
CA HIS A 386 -10.64 3.12 8.43
C HIS A 386 -12.14 3.38 8.31
N ILE A 387 -12.66 4.24 9.18
CA ILE A 387 -14.06 4.68 9.17
C ILE A 387 -14.06 6.18 9.39
N TYR A 388 -14.38 6.95 8.35
CA TYR A 388 -14.41 8.39 8.38
C TYR A 388 -15.84 8.90 8.55
N ARG A 389 -16.04 9.79 9.52
CA ARG A 389 -17.26 10.60 9.67
C ARG A 389 -16.91 12.04 9.32
N ASN A 390 -17.50 12.57 8.25
CA ASN A 390 -17.17 13.89 7.71
C ASN A 390 -15.65 14.07 7.49
N GLY A 391 -14.97 13.01 7.06
CA GLY A 391 -13.52 12.98 6.84
C GLY A 391 -12.64 12.89 8.09
N LEU A 392 -13.21 12.84 9.30
CA LEU A 392 -12.47 12.50 10.51
C LEU A 392 -12.48 10.98 10.71
N ASP A 393 -11.31 10.35 10.78
CA ASP A 393 -11.22 8.92 11.09
C ASP A 393 -11.60 8.68 12.55
N ILE A 394 -12.66 7.90 12.75
CA ILE A 394 -13.17 7.49 14.05
C ILE A 394 -12.84 6.04 14.36
N SER A 395 -12.24 5.29 13.41
CA SER A 395 -11.90 3.88 13.62
C SER A 395 -10.76 3.72 14.64
N SER A 396 -10.76 2.58 15.33
CA SER A 396 -9.61 2.15 16.14
C SER A 396 -8.46 1.62 15.28
N ASN A 397 -8.74 1.28 14.01
CA ASN A 397 -7.81 0.76 13.02
C ASN A 397 -6.93 -0.38 13.58
N GLN A 398 -7.59 -1.38 14.19
CA GLN A 398 -6.94 -2.59 14.70
C GLN A 398 -7.36 -3.81 13.86
N ARG A 399 -6.58 -4.90 13.93
CA ARG A 399 -6.88 -6.17 13.27
C ARG A 399 -8.30 -6.66 13.58
N GLY A 400 -8.96 -7.28 12.60
CA GLY A 400 -10.32 -7.79 12.71
C GLY A 400 -11.38 -6.79 12.25
N TYR A 401 -12.60 -6.93 12.76
CA TYR A 401 -13.71 -6.04 12.43
C TYR A 401 -13.67 -4.76 13.26
N ASN A 402 -13.50 -3.61 12.61
CA ASN A 402 -13.74 -2.29 13.20
C ASN A 402 -15.17 -1.88 12.83
N ILE A 403 -15.99 -1.52 13.83
CA ILE A 403 -17.40 -1.19 13.64
C ILE A 403 -17.73 0.13 14.32
N ALA A 404 -18.41 1.03 13.60
CA ALA A 404 -18.93 2.27 14.13
C ALA A 404 -20.46 2.32 14.01
N ILE A 405 -21.12 2.61 15.13
CA ILE A 405 -22.54 2.99 15.20
C ILE A 405 -22.59 4.51 15.19
N ILE A 406 -23.25 5.09 14.18
CA ILE A 406 -23.24 6.54 13.92
C ILE A 406 -24.68 7.06 13.91
N PRO A 407 -25.22 7.45 15.08
CA PRO A 407 -26.55 8.04 15.15
C PRO A 407 -26.59 9.44 14.50
N PRO A 408 -27.74 9.90 13.97
CA PRO A 408 -27.82 11.19 13.28
C PRO A 408 -27.50 12.41 14.17
N GLN A 409 -27.76 12.32 15.47
CA GLN A 409 -27.69 13.43 16.43
C GLN A 409 -26.87 13.13 17.69
N ALA A 410 -26.15 12.01 17.74
CA ALA A 410 -25.31 11.64 18.89
C ALA A 410 -23.85 11.38 18.47
N GLU A 411 -22.97 11.21 19.45
CA GLU A 411 -21.60 10.77 19.19
C GLU A 411 -21.58 9.31 18.72
N PRO A 412 -20.64 8.96 17.82
CA PRO A 412 -20.50 7.60 17.36
C PRO A 412 -19.94 6.70 18.46
N ILE A 413 -20.34 5.44 18.45
CA ILE A 413 -19.79 4.39 19.29
C ILE A 413 -18.94 3.50 18.38
N VAL A 414 -17.69 3.28 18.73
CA VAL A 414 -16.73 2.53 17.90
C VAL A 414 -16.13 1.41 18.72
N GLU A 415 -16.13 0.21 18.15
CA GLU A 415 -15.55 -0.99 18.75
C GLU A 415 -14.72 -1.77 17.73
N ASN A 416 -13.81 -2.60 18.23
CA ASN A 416 -13.03 -3.54 17.43
C ASN A 416 -13.16 -4.97 17.98
N PHE A 417 -13.27 -5.92 17.06
CA PHE A 417 -13.35 -7.35 17.36
C PHE A 417 -12.28 -8.09 16.55
N ASP A 418 -11.21 -8.55 17.23
CA ASP A 418 -10.13 -9.32 16.61
C ASP A 418 -10.57 -10.78 16.35
N THR A 419 -11.47 -10.96 15.37
CA THR A 419 -11.95 -12.26 14.91
C THR A 419 -10.89 -13.07 14.17
N ASN A 420 -9.63 -12.62 14.14
CA ASN A 420 -8.50 -13.42 13.69
C ASN A 420 -7.78 -14.10 14.86
N ALA A 421 -7.48 -13.40 15.96
CA ALA A 421 -6.68 -13.94 17.05
C ALA A 421 -7.47 -14.34 18.32
N ASP A 422 -8.65 -13.76 18.56
CA ASP A 422 -9.48 -14.05 19.73
C ASP A 422 -10.68 -14.94 19.38
N PRO A 423 -10.72 -16.20 19.86
CA PRO A 423 -11.85 -17.10 19.63
C PRO A 423 -13.19 -16.60 20.20
N ALA A 424 -13.18 -15.69 21.18
CA ALA A 424 -14.40 -15.13 21.77
C ALA A 424 -14.92 -13.89 21.01
N ALA A 425 -14.12 -13.28 20.13
CA ALA A 425 -14.46 -12.03 19.46
C ALA A 425 -15.73 -12.13 18.61
N SER A 426 -15.98 -13.27 17.95
CA SER A 426 -17.17 -13.48 17.13
C SER A 426 -18.46 -13.42 17.96
N THR A 427 -18.49 -14.08 19.11
CA THR A 427 -19.66 -14.04 20.02
C THR A 427 -19.83 -12.63 20.62
N GLN A 428 -18.74 -11.96 21.00
CA GLN A 428 -18.80 -10.58 21.50
C GLN A 428 -19.35 -9.61 20.44
N LEU A 429 -18.91 -9.72 19.19
CA LEU A 429 -19.42 -8.93 18.07
C LEU A 429 -20.93 -9.12 17.90
N ALA A 430 -21.38 -10.38 17.84
CA ALA A 430 -22.79 -10.71 17.66
C ALA A 430 -23.66 -10.16 18.80
N GLN A 431 -23.23 -10.35 20.05
CA GLN A 431 -23.93 -9.84 21.23
C GLN A 431 -23.95 -8.31 21.26
N TRP A 432 -22.85 -7.65 20.89
CA TRP A 432 -22.76 -6.19 20.89
C TRP A 432 -23.71 -5.55 19.86
N LEU A 433 -23.80 -6.13 18.66
CA LEU A 433 -24.76 -5.68 17.63
C LEU A 433 -26.22 -5.89 18.05
N GLN A 434 -26.52 -6.93 18.83
CA GLN A 434 -27.89 -7.28 19.25
C GLN A 434 -28.34 -6.61 20.56
N SER A 435 -27.40 -6.29 21.46
CA SER A 435 -27.70 -5.85 22.83
C SER A 435 -28.15 -4.40 22.95
N ASN A 436 -28.10 -3.64 21.85
CA ASN A 436 -28.33 -2.20 21.88
C ASN A 436 -29.48 -1.79 20.97
N ALA A 437 -30.40 -1.00 21.52
CA ALA A 437 -31.44 -0.34 20.74
C ALA A 437 -30.93 1.04 20.28
N TRP A 438 -30.62 1.16 18.99
CA TRP A 438 -30.18 2.42 18.40
C TRP A 438 -31.35 3.18 17.77
N PRO A 439 -31.32 4.52 17.69
CA PRO A 439 -32.35 5.30 17.02
C PRO A 439 -32.49 4.93 15.53
N ASP A 440 -33.70 5.07 14.98
CA ASP A 440 -33.93 4.93 13.54
C ASP A 440 -33.04 5.88 12.74
N GLY A 441 -32.59 5.41 11.57
CA GLY A 441 -31.72 6.18 10.70
C GLY A 441 -30.24 6.19 11.12
N THR A 442 -29.88 5.47 12.19
CA THR A 442 -28.48 5.23 12.59
C THR A 442 -27.73 4.50 11.48
N LEU A 443 -26.58 5.04 11.08
CA LEU A 443 -25.68 4.37 10.15
C LEU A 443 -24.77 3.40 10.90
N ILE A 444 -24.52 2.24 10.31
CA ILE A 444 -23.59 1.24 10.83
C ILE A 444 -22.52 1.05 9.77
N ALA A 445 -21.28 1.37 10.12
CA ALA A 445 -20.13 1.31 9.23
C ALA A 445 -19.14 0.25 9.73
N VAL A 446 -18.65 -0.60 8.83
CA VAL A 446 -17.76 -1.71 9.13
C VAL A 446 -16.54 -1.65 8.21
N ALA A 447 -15.34 -1.86 8.76
CA ALA A 447 -14.11 -2.01 7.98
C ALA A 447 -13.19 -3.06 8.63
N VAL A 448 -12.72 -4.01 7.82
CA VAL A 448 -11.73 -5.02 8.25
C VAL A 448 -10.31 -4.51 8.08
N ALA A 449 -9.43 -4.79 9.05
CA ALA A 449 -7.98 -4.62 8.95
C ALA A 449 -7.24 -5.96 9.14
N ASP A 450 -6.13 -6.17 8.43
CA ASP A 450 -5.34 -7.43 8.36
C ASP A 450 -6.18 -8.65 7.97
N ASP A 451 -6.79 -9.33 8.94
CA ASP A 451 -7.64 -10.51 8.78
C ASP A 451 -8.79 -10.46 9.78
N ALA A 452 -9.96 -10.92 9.35
CA ALA A 452 -11.14 -11.09 10.20
C ALA A 452 -11.80 -12.47 10.03
N GLY A 453 -11.17 -13.40 9.30
CA GLY A 453 -11.75 -14.67 8.87
C GLY A 453 -11.35 -15.88 9.72
N ALA A 454 -10.17 -15.86 10.36
CA ALA A 454 -9.59 -17.07 10.95
C ALA A 454 -10.39 -17.68 12.12
N ASN A 455 -10.96 -16.85 13.01
CA ASN A 455 -11.83 -17.26 14.12
C ASN A 455 -13.29 -16.74 13.94
N LEU A 456 -13.68 -16.43 12.70
CA LEU A 456 -15.03 -15.97 12.40
C LEU A 456 -16.03 -17.13 12.52
N THR A 457 -17.06 -16.97 13.35
CA THR A 457 -18.10 -17.99 13.54
C THR A 457 -19.39 -17.63 12.80
N GLU A 458 -20.25 -18.63 12.59
CA GLU A 458 -21.57 -18.44 11.97
C GLU A 458 -22.45 -17.44 12.74
N GLU A 459 -22.26 -17.33 14.07
CA GLU A 459 -22.97 -16.38 14.92
C GLU A 459 -22.68 -14.92 14.52
N ALA A 460 -21.40 -14.57 14.35
CA ALA A 460 -20.99 -13.24 13.90
C ALA A 460 -21.44 -12.95 12.46
N VAL A 461 -21.32 -13.95 11.57
CA VAL A 461 -21.81 -13.84 10.18
C VAL A 461 -23.31 -13.56 10.17
N THR A 462 -24.10 -14.28 10.97
CA THR A 462 -25.55 -14.06 11.08
C THR A 462 -25.87 -12.67 11.61
N ALA A 463 -25.11 -12.17 12.58
CA ALA A 463 -25.28 -10.82 13.11
C ALA A 463 -25.00 -9.74 12.06
N LEU A 464 -23.95 -9.90 11.23
CA LEU A 464 -23.66 -9.00 10.11
C LEU A 464 -24.73 -9.10 9.01
N GLN A 465 -25.22 -10.31 8.71
CA GLN A 465 -26.33 -10.52 7.76
C GLN A 465 -27.63 -9.87 8.23
N ALA A 466 -27.85 -9.76 9.54
CA ALA A 466 -28.97 -8.98 10.09
C ALA A 466 -28.86 -7.47 9.80
N LEU A 467 -27.68 -6.97 9.41
CA LEU A 467 -27.47 -5.62 8.89
C LEU A 467 -27.62 -5.52 7.35
N GLY A 468 -27.82 -6.65 6.68
CA GLY A 468 -27.91 -6.75 5.22
C GLY A 468 -26.60 -7.14 4.52
N ALA A 469 -25.55 -7.50 5.26
CA ALA A 469 -24.34 -8.08 4.68
C ALA A 469 -24.65 -9.40 3.95
N GLN A 470 -23.93 -9.68 2.88
CA GLN A 470 -24.00 -10.91 2.09
C GLN A 470 -22.67 -11.68 2.14
N ALA A 471 -21.55 -11.02 2.43
CA ALA A 471 -20.25 -11.64 2.48
C ALA A 471 -20.10 -12.58 3.69
N ASP A 472 -19.32 -13.63 3.49
CA ASP A 472 -18.81 -14.51 4.54
C ASP A 472 -17.29 -14.60 4.39
N LEU A 473 -16.57 -14.12 5.40
CA LEU A 473 -15.11 -14.05 5.36
C LEU A 473 -14.44 -15.35 5.85
N ARG A 474 -15.21 -16.35 6.29
CA ARG A 474 -14.66 -17.65 6.70
C ARG A 474 -13.96 -18.30 5.50
N GLY A 475 -12.68 -18.64 5.67
CA GLY A 475 -11.84 -19.18 4.59
C GLY A 475 -11.32 -18.14 3.60
N CYS A 476 -11.56 -16.84 3.83
CA CYS A 476 -11.05 -15.74 3.02
C CYS A 476 -9.90 -15.05 3.76
N PHE A 477 -8.69 -15.61 3.66
CA PHE A 477 -7.52 -15.08 4.36
C PHE A 477 -7.16 -13.67 3.87
N ARG A 478 -7.13 -12.72 4.80
CA ARG A 478 -6.75 -11.31 4.58
C ARG A 478 -7.55 -10.61 3.50
N CYS A 479 -8.82 -10.96 3.37
CA CYS A 479 -9.73 -10.30 2.44
C CYS A 479 -10.16 -8.93 2.97
N SER A 480 -10.15 -7.93 2.10
CA SER A 480 -10.66 -6.61 2.41
C SER A 480 -12.18 -6.64 2.39
N HIS A 481 -12.83 -6.15 3.44
CA HIS A 481 -14.29 -6.15 3.55
C HIS A 481 -14.80 -4.89 4.25
N THR A 482 -15.84 -4.31 3.67
CA THR A 482 -16.51 -3.16 4.25
C THR A 482 -18.00 -3.16 3.95
N LEU A 483 -18.77 -2.62 4.90
CA LEU A 483 -20.21 -2.52 4.87
C LEU A 483 -20.62 -1.14 5.39
N ILE A 484 -21.58 -0.51 4.72
CA ILE A 484 -22.34 0.61 5.27
C ILE A 484 -23.81 0.23 5.20
N SER A 485 -24.49 0.24 6.34
CA SER A 485 -25.92 -0.08 6.47
C SER A 485 -26.63 1.01 7.25
N GLN A 486 -27.96 1.07 7.14
CA GLN A 486 -28.80 1.95 7.95
C GLN A 486 -29.82 1.14 8.74
N LEU A 487 -29.91 1.40 10.04
CA LEU A 487 -30.89 0.76 10.89
C LEU A 487 -32.31 1.17 10.45
N GLY A 488 -33.17 0.16 10.24
CA GLY A 488 -34.55 0.33 9.79
C GLY A 488 -34.74 0.35 8.26
N ASP A 489 -33.68 0.55 7.49
CA ASP A 489 -33.72 0.53 6.02
C ASP A 489 -32.52 -0.22 5.43
N ARG A 490 -32.72 -1.50 5.10
CA ARG A 490 -31.68 -2.32 4.47
C ARG A 490 -31.53 -2.05 2.97
N SER A 491 -32.41 -1.26 2.34
CA SER A 491 -32.33 -0.97 0.91
C SER A 491 -31.14 -0.06 0.56
N VAL A 492 -30.62 0.67 1.55
CA VAL A 492 -29.43 1.52 1.42
C VAL A 492 -28.13 0.80 1.82
N THR A 493 -28.20 -0.49 2.19
CA THR A 493 -27.01 -1.27 2.54
C THR A 493 -26.10 -1.43 1.32
N GLN A 494 -24.85 -1.02 1.50
CA GLN A 494 -23.78 -1.21 0.54
C GLN A 494 -22.70 -2.09 1.14
N GLU A 495 -22.19 -3.03 0.36
CA GLU A 495 -21.14 -3.96 0.78
C GLU A 495 -20.10 -4.12 -0.33
N ARG A 496 -18.83 -4.27 0.06
CA ARG A 496 -17.74 -4.67 -0.82
C ARG A 496 -16.83 -5.68 -0.12
N LEU A 497 -16.45 -6.72 -0.86
CA LEU A 497 -15.46 -7.72 -0.50
C LEU A 497 -14.49 -7.85 -1.67
N ASP A 498 -13.19 -7.83 -1.41
CA ASP A 498 -12.17 -8.13 -2.41
C ASP A 498 -10.94 -8.79 -1.77
N PRO A 499 -10.50 -9.99 -2.25
CA PRO A 499 -9.33 -10.69 -1.71
C PRO A 499 -7.99 -10.12 -2.21
N LEU A 500 -8.01 -9.29 -3.26
CA LEU A 500 -6.81 -8.87 -3.98
C LEU A 500 -6.47 -7.39 -3.81
N LYS A 501 -7.42 -6.53 -3.40
CA LYS A 501 -7.20 -5.08 -3.29
C LYS A 501 -7.96 -4.47 -2.11
N PRO A 502 -7.63 -3.23 -1.71
CA PRO A 502 -8.46 -2.47 -0.79
C PRO A 502 -9.86 -2.24 -1.36
N VAL A 503 -10.84 -2.13 -0.48
CA VAL A 503 -12.22 -1.78 -0.83
C VAL A 503 -12.67 -0.56 -0.03
N GLY A 504 -13.50 0.28 -0.63
CA GLY A 504 -14.09 1.42 0.06
C GLY A 504 -15.54 1.64 -0.34
N LEU A 505 -16.29 2.24 0.58
CA LEU A 505 -17.66 2.67 0.40
C LEU A 505 -17.84 4.08 0.93
N THR A 506 -18.81 4.80 0.40
CA THR A 506 -19.19 6.11 0.90
C THR A 506 -20.69 6.33 0.77
N THR A 507 -21.26 7.10 1.69
CA THR A 507 -22.66 7.53 1.59
C THR A 507 -22.84 8.72 0.65
N ARG A 508 -21.77 9.49 0.36
CA ARG A 508 -21.90 10.70 -0.46
C ARG A 508 -20.63 11.12 -1.21
N LEU A 509 -19.65 11.71 -0.53
CA LEU A 509 -18.55 12.49 -1.12
C LEU A 509 -17.20 11.76 -1.07
N GLY A 510 -17.10 10.64 -0.36
CA GLY A 510 -15.85 9.90 -0.21
C GLY A 510 -14.82 10.64 0.66
N LEU A 511 -15.24 11.28 1.76
CA LEU A 511 -14.37 12.12 2.56
C LEU A 511 -13.47 11.29 3.48
N THR A 512 -12.18 11.54 3.39
CA THR A 512 -11.12 10.96 4.24
C THR A 512 -10.28 12.02 4.96
N GLU A 513 -10.66 13.29 4.80
CA GLU A 513 -10.08 14.45 5.47
C GLU A 513 -11.20 15.41 5.90
N PRO A 514 -11.08 16.10 7.05
CA PRO A 514 -12.13 16.97 7.58
C PRO A 514 -12.22 18.33 6.85
N THR A 515 -11.75 18.41 5.61
CA THR A 515 -11.74 19.62 4.80
C THR A 515 -12.10 19.34 3.35
N ILE A 516 -12.67 20.33 2.67
CA ILE A 516 -12.98 20.26 1.24
C ILE A 516 -12.69 21.58 0.51
N ALA A 517 -11.97 21.49 -0.60
CA ALA A 517 -11.65 22.59 -1.49
C ALA A 517 -12.72 22.76 -2.58
N ALA A 518 -13.04 21.68 -3.29
CA ALA A 518 -13.98 21.66 -4.42
C ALA A 518 -14.43 20.22 -4.75
N LEU A 519 -15.45 20.10 -5.61
CA LEU A 519 -15.81 18.86 -6.27
C LEU A 519 -15.32 18.88 -7.72
N VAL A 520 -14.84 17.74 -8.20
CA VAL A 520 -14.37 17.54 -9.56
C VAL A 520 -15.10 16.36 -10.17
N ASP A 521 -15.69 16.56 -11.35
CA ASP A 521 -16.47 15.52 -12.03
C ASP A 521 -15.70 14.89 -13.18
N ARG A 522 -14.95 15.70 -13.93
CA ARG A 522 -14.29 15.27 -15.16
C ARG A 522 -13.02 16.06 -15.41
N ILE A 523 -11.97 15.37 -15.85
CA ILE A 523 -10.72 15.99 -16.32
C ILE A 523 -10.45 15.53 -17.74
N ILE A 524 -10.15 16.46 -18.65
CA ILE A 524 -9.80 16.15 -20.04
C ILE A 524 -8.47 16.82 -20.37
N VAL A 525 -7.54 16.07 -20.95
CA VAL A 525 -6.32 16.61 -21.54
C VAL A 525 -6.39 16.43 -23.05
N LYS A 526 -6.17 17.51 -23.80
CA LYS A 526 -6.16 17.49 -25.27
C LYS A 526 -5.08 18.42 -25.81
N THR A 527 -4.75 18.28 -27.09
CA THR A 527 -3.90 19.27 -27.77
C THR A 527 -4.59 20.64 -27.80
N SER A 528 -3.81 21.71 -27.70
CA SER A 528 -4.32 23.05 -28.01
C SER A 528 -4.65 23.12 -29.50
N PRO A 529 -5.83 23.60 -29.92
CA PRO A 529 -6.03 23.99 -31.31
C PRO A 529 -5.02 25.08 -31.67
N GLU A 530 -4.45 24.97 -32.88
CA GLU A 530 -3.59 25.99 -33.51
C GLU A 530 -4.27 27.36 -33.59
#